data_AF-A0A520R3K7-F1
#
_entry.id   AF-A0A520R3K7-F1
#
_cell.length_a   1.000
_cell.length_b   1.000
_cell.length_c   1.000
_cell.angle_alpha   90.00
_cell.angle_beta   90.00
_cell.angle_gamma   90.00
#
_symmetry.space_group_name_H-M   'P 1'
#
loop_
_entity.id
_entity.type
_entity.pdbx_description
1 polymer ?
#
loop_
_entity_poly.entity_id
_entity_poly.type
_entity_poly.pdbx_seq_one_letter_code
_entity_poly.pdbx_strand_id
1 'polypeptide(L)'
;MLRIHSLGALCLVLVLAGGCRREGTPRGDASLSRDAAQMDADAGRSGDGGGDIDAGDDGGVVDGDGGAMDGGAMDGSMADGGVTDGGVDGGPVSMPCTPTGSCDPFDPSSCPSGQKCAVSDMGTVCEDLTADPALVAGEACTRDSQCGPGTWCVNFGGGFECAPMCAAGSIGDCGADGACIGRVGMETCVQVCRPIAARCDIYAQDCADAAEACTLASHPETGERYTGCRPEGSQTVGQPCGGSMGTCAGGLICIREAGASTCREVCRDPGPPSCTQAGETCSGTARSWGVTYCR
;
A
#
# COMPACT_ATOMS: atom_id res chain seq x y z
N MET A 1 -41.86 37.32 -29.81
CA MET A 1 -41.61 38.78 -29.83
C MET A 1 -40.28 39.02 -29.16
N LEU A 2 -39.33 39.58 -29.92
CA LEU A 2 -38.03 40.08 -29.46
C LEU A 2 -38.20 41.28 -28.50
N ARG A 3 -37.36 41.39 -27.47
CA ARG A 3 -36.57 42.60 -27.18
C ARG A 3 -35.52 42.36 -26.08
N ILE A 4 -34.27 42.42 -26.53
CA ILE A 4 -33.04 42.67 -25.78
C ILE A 4 -32.91 44.20 -25.61
N HIS A 5 -32.55 44.71 -24.41
CA HIS A 5 -31.86 45.99 -24.13
C HIS A 5 -31.19 45.80 -22.74
N SER A 6 -29.87 45.58 -22.61
CA SER A 6 -28.73 46.51 -22.72
C SER A 6 -28.57 47.47 -21.52
N LEU A 7 -27.29 47.74 -21.19
CA LEU A 7 -26.69 48.58 -20.13
C LEU A 7 -26.18 47.76 -18.93
N GLY A 8 -24.90 47.73 -18.55
CA GLY A 8 -23.78 48.60 -18.92
C GLY A 8 -22.96 48.89 -17.66
N ALA A 9 -21.71 48.41 -17.65
CA ALA A 9 -20.54 48.77 -16.84
C ALA A 9 -20.71 49.68 -15.59
N LEU A 10 -20.11 49.26 -14.46
CA LEU A 10 -19.17 50.14 -13.76
C LEU A 10 -18.13 49.35 -12.96
N CYS A 11 -16.87 49.62 -13.29
CA CYS A 11 -15.67 49.28 -12.54
C CYS A 11 -15.60 50.19 -11.30
N LEU A 12 -15.38 49.66 -10.10
CA LEU A 12 -14.81 50.46 -9.02
C LEU A 12 -13.88 49.60 -8.15
N VAL A 13 -12.59 49.86 -8.34
CA VAL A 13 -11.48 49.48 -7.47
C VAL A 13 -11.59 50.26 -6.16
N LEU A 14 -11.52 49.57 -5.03
CA LEU A 14 -11.24 50.19 -3.73
C LEU A 14 -10.25 49.32 -2.96
N VAL A 15 -8.97 49.65 -3.13
CA VAL A 15 -7.89 49.29 -2.22
C VAL A 15 -8.01 50.22 -1.01
N LEU A 16 -8.25 49.67 0.17
CA LEU A 16 -8.03 50.35 1.44
C LEU A 16 -7.20 49.45 2.36
N ALA A 17 -5.97 49.90 2.57
CA ALA A 17 -5.11 49.47 3.66
C ALA A 17 -5.75 49.82 5.00
N GLY A 18 -5.74 48.88 5.94
CA GLY A 18 -6.18 49.08 7.32
C GLY A 18 -5.52 48.06 8.21
N GLY A 19 -4.33 48.38 8.71
CA GLY A 19 -3.67 47.60 9.75
C GLY A 19 -4.40 47.73 11.08
N CYS A 20 -4.58 46.60 11.78
CA CYS A 20 -4.89 46.55 13.19
C CYS A 20 -3.99 45.51 13.88
N ARG A 21 -3.05 46.03 14.67
CA ARG A 21 -2.47 45.53 15.92
C ARG A 21 -2.35 44.01 16.11
N ARG A 22 -1.10 43.53 16.05
CA ARG A 22 -0.61 42.38 16.83
C ARG A 22 -0.29 42.85 18.25
N GLU A 23 -1.02 42.32 19.23
CA GLU A 23 -0.57 42.21 20.62
C GLU A 23 -1.23 40.96 21.22
N GLY A 24 -0.41 40.06 21.76
CA GLY A 24 -0.85 38.81 22.38
C GLY A 24 -0.05 37.60 21.90
N THR A 25 1.19 37.47 22.36
CA THR A 25 1.92 36.18 22.36
C THR A 25 1.59 35.45 23.66
N PRO A 26 1.04 34.22 23.61
CA PRO A 26 1.34 33.20 24.59
C PRO A 26 2.55 32.39 24.09
N ARG A 27 3.54 32.25 24.97
CA ARG A 27 4.62 31.26 24.90
C ARG A 27 4.09 29.90 25.41
N GLY A 28 4.57 28.81 24.82
CA GLY A 28 4.37 27.41 25.23
C GLY A 28 3.13 26.78 24.58
N ASP A 29 3.16 25.66 23.86
CA ASP A 29 4.16 24.60 23.72
C ASP A 29 4.22 24.14 22.25
N ALA A 30 5.44 23.86 21.78
CA ALA A 30 5.67 23.31 20.46
C ALA A 30 5.38 21.80 20.47
N SER A 31 4.13 21.41 20.22
CA SER A 31 3.85 20.06 19.73
C SER A 31 4.13 20.03 18.24
N LEU A 32 5.20 19.32 17.87
CA LEU A 32 5.59 19.03 16.50
C LEU A 32 4.47 18.23 15.84
N SER A 33 3.51 18.90 15.19
CA SER A 33 2.65 18.29 14.18
C SER A 33 3.55 17.90 13.02
N ARG A 34 4.05 16.65 13.02
CA ARG A 34 4.96 16.14 12.01
C ARG A 34 4.17 15.85 10.75
N ASP A 35 4.42 16.63 9.71
CA ASP A 35 4.03 16.29 8.34
C ASP A 35 4.50 14.86 8.03
N ALA A 36 3.58 13.94 7.76
CA ALA A 36 3.89 12.64 7.17
C ALA A 36 4.41 12.77 5.72
N ALA A 37 4.45 14.00 5.17
CA ALA A 37 4.90 14.31 3.83
C ALA A 37 6.42 14.15 3.61
N GLN A 38 7.16 13.62 4.58
CA GLN A 38 8.61 13.39 4.44
C GLN A 38 9.07 11.99 4.88
N MET A 39 8.24 10.96 4.67
CA MET A 39 8.65 9.55 4.81
C MET A 39 8.25 8.63 3.64
N ASP A 40 7.93 9.16 2.46
CA ASP A 40 7.75 8.37 1.22
C ASP A 40 8.81 8.73 0.14
N ALA A 41 10.01 9.16 0.56
CA ALA A 41 11.19 9.22 -0.31
C ALA A 41 12.06 7.94 -0.23
N ASP A 42 11.85 7.06 0.74
CA ASP A 42 12.62 5.83 0.90
C ASP A 42 11.77 4.71 1.54
N ALA A 43 10.82 4.18 0.76
CA ALA A 43 10.60 2.73 0.74
C ALA A 43 11.60 2.07 -0.23
N GLY A 44 12.80 2.63 -0.34
CA GLY A 44 14.00 1.94 -0.78
C GLY A 44 14.52 1.10 0.36
N ARG A 45 13.87 -0.04 0.64
CA ARG A 45 14.62 -1.15 1.20
C ARG A 45 15.43 -1.72 0.04
N SER A 46 16.72 -1.40 0.04
CA SER A 46 17.75 -2.11 -0.69
C SER A 46 17.55 -3.61 -0.51
N GLY A 47 16.90 -4.22 -1.50
CA GLY A 47 16.99 -5.62 -1.84
C GLY A 47 17.75 -5.72 -3.16
N ASP A 48 19.00 -5.27 -3.17
CA ASP A 48 19.92 -5.72 -4.21
C ASP A 48 20.15 -7.21 -4.00
N GLY A 49 19.74 -8.03 -4.97
CA GLY A 49 20.32 -9.34 -5.22
C GLY A 49 19.50 -10.56 -4.79
N GLY A 50 18.96 -11.24 -5.81
CA GLY A 50 18.72 -12.68 -5.82
C GLY A 50 17.25 -13.03 -6.00
N GLY A 51 16.81 -13.65 -7.08
CA GLY A 51 17.48 -14.21 -8.24
C GLY A 51 16.41 -14.79 -9.16
N ASP A 52 16.79 -14.95 -10.41
CA ASP A 52 16.02 -15.38 -11.58
C ASP A 52 15.32 -16.74 -11.36
N ILE A 53 14.25 -17.11 -12.08
CA ILE A 53 14.30 -17.62 -13.47
C ILE A 53 12.90 -17.48 -14.09
N ASP A 54 12.79 -16.74 -15.19
CA ASP A 54 11.84 -17.02 -16.28
C ASP A 54 12.58 -16.86 -17.62
N ALA A 55 13.72 -17.55 -17.73
CA ALA A 55 14.31 -17.88 -19.01
C ALA A 55 13.79 -19.27 -19.41
N GLY A 56 13.18 -19.36 -20.59
CA GLY A 56 12.65 -20.59 -21.14
C GLY A 56 13.74 -21.60 -21.47
N ASP A 57 13.37 -22.88 -21.39
CA ASP A 57 14.07 -23.98 -22.04
C ASP A 57 13.01 -24.84 -22.73
N ASP A 58 12.85 -24.61 -24.03
CA ASP A 58 12.11 -25.49 -24.94
C ASP A 58 13.14 -26.32 -25.74
N GLY A 59 13.03 -27.65 -25.64
CA GLY A 59 13.36 -28.58 -26.73
C GLY A 59 14.71 -29.29 -26.69
N GLY A 60 14.69 -30.61 -26.45
CA GLY A 60 15.84 -31.47 -26.75
C GLY A 60 15.73 -32.91 -26.26
N VAL A 61 14.99 -33.74 -26.98
CA VAL A 61 14.95 -35.20 -26.84
C VAL A 61 16.32 -35.80 -27.18
N VAL A 62 16.91 -36.63 -26.31
CA VAL A 62 17.80 -37.74 -26.71
C VAL A 62 17.71 -38.87 -25.68
N ASP A 63 17.34 -40.04 -26.19
CA ASP A 63 17.40 -41.35 -25.55
C ASP A 63 18.84 -41.77 -25.24
N GLY A 64 19.04 -42.65 -24.24
CA GLY A 64 20.29 -43.42 -24.13
C GLY A 64 20.61 -43.99 -22.76
N ASP A 65 20.10 -45.19 -22.50
CA ASP A 65 20.64 -46.32 -21.74
C ASP A 65 21.74 -46.13 -20.67
N GLY A 66 21.52 -46.79 -19.52
CA GLY A 66 22.54 -47.69 -18.97
C GLY A 66 22.70 -47.74 -17.45
N GLY A 67 22.34 -48.88 -16.86
CA GLY A 67 23.17 -49.49 -15.80
C GLY A 67 22.57 -49.62 -14.40
N ALA A 68 22.11 -50.83 -14.10
CA ALA A 68 21.74 -51.35 -12.78
C ALA A 68 22.92 -51.50 -11.81
N MET A 69 22.68 -51.40 -10.50
CA MET A 69 23.00 -52.36 -9.40
C MET A 69 22.15 -51.92 -8.18
N ASP A 70 21.14 -52.65 -7.69
CA ASP A 70 21.13 -53.94 -6.98
C ASP A 70 21.57 -53.83 -5.50
N GLY A 71 20.69 -54.25 -4.58
CA GLY A 71 21.05 -54.54 -3.17
C GLY A 71 20.11 -54.08 -2.06
N GLY A 72 19.15 -54.93 -1.66
CA GLY A 72 18.87 -55.18 -0.25
C GLY A 72 17.49 -54.80 0.31
N ALA A 73 16.57 -55.76 0.28
CA ALA A 73 15.31 -55.76 1.05
C ALA A 73 15.48 -56.46 2.42
N MET A 74 14.86 -55.90 3.47
CA MET A 74 14.21 -56.59 4.61
C MET A 74 13.09 -55.65 5.08
N ASP A 75 11.82 -55.92 4.78
CA ASP A 75 10.84 -56.71 5.55
C ASP A 75 10.76 -56.41 7.06
N GLY A 76 9.59 -55.91 7.47
CA GLY A 76 9.24 -55.51 8.82
C GLY A 76 7.85 -54.83 8.84
N SER A 77 6.81 -55.65 8.64
CA SER A 77 5.40 -55.23 8.54
C SER A 77 4.79 -54.70 9.85
N MET A 78 3.79 -53.82 9.65
CA MET A 78 2.64 -53.45 10.52
C MET A 78 2.82 -52.33 11.57
N ALA A 79 2.14 -51.18 11.34
CA ALA A 79 0.86 -50.86 12.01
C ALA A 79 0.34 -49.48 11.58
N ASP A 80 -0.93 -49.42 11.18
CA ASP A 80 -1.71 -48.20 10.98
C ASP A 80 -1.73 -47.35 12.26
N GLY A 81 -1.36 -46.08 12.10
CA GLY A 81 -1.43 -45.05 13.14
C GLY A 81 -1.47 -43.70 12.45
N GLY A 82 -2.61 -43.40 11.83
CA GLY A 82 -2.88 -42.09 11.25
C GLY A 82 -2.75 -41.00 12.30
N VAL A 83 -1.67 -40.22 12.18
CA VAL A 83 -1.62 -38.82 12.54
C VAL A 83 -0.91 -38.14 11.38
N THR A 84 -1.70 -37.71 10.38
CA THR A 84 -1.30 -36.57 9.57
C THR A 84 -1.26 -35.37 10.51
N ASP A 85 -0.14 -35.19 11.19
CA ASP A 85 0.29 -33.87 11.63
C ASP A 85 0.56 -33.11 10.34
N GLY A 86 -0.51 -32.57 9.76
CA GLY A 86 -0.44 -31.53 8.77
C GLY A 86 0.34 -30.41 9.42
N GLY A 87 1.64 -30.38 9.11
CA GLY A 87 2.48 -29.22 9.27
C GLY A 87 1.78 -28.09 8.55
N VAL A 88 0.97 -27.35 9.29
CA VAL A 88 0.76 -25.94 9.01
C VAL A 88 2.16 -25.38 9.11
N ASP A 89 2.79 -25.16 7.96
CA ASP A 89 3.89 -24.22 7.81
C ASP A 89 3.33 -22.85 8.21
N GLY A 90 3.19 -22.67 9.53
CA GLY A 90 3.10 -21.38 10.16
C GLY A 90 4.43 -20.74 9.91
N GLY A 91 4.54 -20.06 8.76
CA GLY A 91 5.55 -19.01 8.57
C GLY A 91 5.61 -18.14 9.82
N PRO A 92 6.75 -17.53 10.13
CA PRO A 92 7.02 -16.91 11.42
C PRO A 92 5.83 -16.06 11.84
N VAL A 93 5.11 -16.52 12.88
CA VAL A 93 4.13 -15.69 13.57
C VAL A 93 4.93 -14.52 14.13
N SER A 94 4.89 -13.41 13.41
CA SER A 94 5.49 -12.17 13.87
C SER A 94 4.70 -11.80 15.11
N MET A 95 5.27 -12.05 16.30
CA MET A 95 4.62 -11.57 17.52
C MET A 95 4.54 -10.05 17.40
N PRO A 96 3.33 -9.46 17.49
CA PRO A 96 3.17 -8.02 17.43
C PRO A 96 4.06 -7.41 18.49
N CYS A 97 4.88 -6.43 18.11
CA CYS A 97 5.79 -5.88 19.09
C CYS A 97 5.05 -4.97 20.07
N THR A 98 5.50 -4.99 21.32
CA THR A 98 4.83 -4.25 22.40
C THR A 98 5.42 -2.84 22.51
N PRO A 99 4.60 -1.79 22.44
CA PRO A 99 5.08 -0.42 22.60
C PRO A 99 5.64 -0.20 24.00
N THR A 100 6.64 0.68 24.09
CA THR A 100 7.21 1.08 25.38
C THR A 100 6.41 2.25 25.95
N GLY A 101 6.18 2.30 27.27
CA GLY A 101 5.54 3.45 27.90
C GLY A 101 4.65 3.11 29.10
N SER A 102 3.83 4.06 29.51
CA SER A 102 2.96 3.93 30.68
C SER A 102 1.54 3.42 30.37
N CYS A 103 1.20 3.27 29.09
CA CYS A 103 -0.11 2.82 28.64
C CYS A 103 -0.01 2.02 27.33
N ASP A 104 -1.00 1.20 27.04
CA ASP A 104 -1.14 0.49 25.77
C ASP A 104 -2.03 1.31 24.80
N PRO A 105 -1.52 1.74 23.63
CA PRO A 105 -2.27 2.49 22.63
C PRO A 105 -3.39 1.69 21.97
N PHE A 106 -3.36 0.36 22.08
CA PHE A 106 -4.34 -0.55 21.50
C PHE A 106 -5.42 -0.98 22.51
N ASP A 107 -5.21 -0.72 23.81
CA ASP A 107 -6.20 -0.96 24.86
C ASP A 107 -6.93 0.34 25.24
N PRO A 108 -8.21 0.50 24.90
CA PRO A 108 -8.98 1.70 25.23
C PRO A 108 -9.19 1.90 26.73
N SER A 109 -8.94 0.87 27.56
CA SER A 109 -9.00 0.95 29.02
C SER A 109 -7.68 1.32 29.69
N SER A 110 -6.59 1.45 28.91
CA SER A 110 -5.27 1.72 29.47
C SER A 110 -5.11 3.13 30.06
N CYS A 111 -6.01 4.06 29.74
CA CYS A 111 -6.02 5.41 30.28
C CYS A 111 -7.36 5.74 30.95
N PRO A 112 -7.38 6.69 31.91
CA PRO A 112 -8.61 7.19 32.52
C PRO A 112 -9.61 7.75 31.48
N SER A 113 -10.88 7.81 31.86
CA SER A 113 -11.92 8.42 31.02
C SER A 113 -11.57 9.87 30.65
N GLY A 114 -11.78 10.24 29.39
CA GLY A 114 -11.40 11.55 28.85
C GLY A 114 -9.94 11.63 28.38
N GLN A 115 -9.19 10.54 28.45
CA GLN A 115 -7.82 10.45 27.97
C GLN A 115 -7.67 9.36 26.90
N LYS A 116 -6.59 9.44 26.14
CA LYS A 116 -6.12 8.40 25.23
C LYS A 116 -4.67 8.08 25.52
N CYS A 117 -4.24 6.88 25.15
CA CYS A 117 -2.83 6.55 25.16
C CYS A 117 -2.17 7.08 23.87
N ALA A 118 -1.41 8.17 24.00
CA ALA A 118 -0.73 8.84 22.89
C ALA A 118 0.71 8.34 22.73
N VAL A 119 1.19 8.29 21.49
CA VAL A 119 2.58 7.99 21.14
C VAL A 119 3.42 9.27 21.29
N SER A 120 4.49 9.21 22.07
CA SER A 120 5.46 10.29 22.25
C SER A 120 6.87 9.85 21.87
N ASP A 121 7.83 10.77 21.92
CA ASP A 121 9.24 10.45 21.63
C ASP A 121 9.89 9.51 22.69
N MET A 122 9.27 9.36 23.87
CA MET A 122 9.77 8.49 24.96
C MET A 122 8.93 7.23 25.15
N GLY A 123 8.11 6.87 24.17
CA GLY A 123 7.11 5.80 24.28
C GLY A 123 5.70 6.36 24.46
N THR A 124 4.80 5.59 25.05
CA THR A 124 3.38 5.90 25.15
C THR A 124 3.01 6.52 26.51
N VAL A 125 2.10 7.51 26.48
CA VAL A 125 1.66 8.24 27.68
C VAL A 125 0.18 8.60 27.57
N CYS A 126 -0.54 8.62 28.70
CA CYS A 126 -1.92 9.08 28.69
C CYS A 126 -1.97 10.60 28.49
N GLU A 127 -2.76 11.04 27.52
CA GLU A 127 -2.97 12.43 27.13
C GLU A 127 -4.47 12.76 27.16
N ASP A 128 -4.81 13.97 27.59
CA ASP A 128 -6.19 14.46 27.59
C ASP A 128 -6.74 14.64 26.17
N LEU A 129 -7.98 14.20 25.97
CA LEU A 129 -8.71 14.45 24.73
C LEU A 129 -9.16 15.91 24.67
N THR A 130 -8.98 16.52 23.50
CA THR A 130 -9.33 17.92 23.22
C THR A 130 -10.62 18.08 22.44
N ALA A 131 -11.18 16.99 21.92
CA ALA A 131 -12.50 16.93 21.30
C ALA A 131 -13.49 16.20 22.22
N ASP A 132 -14.72 16.70 22.30
CA ASP A 132 -15.83 16.09 23.03
C ASP A 132 -17.11 16.14 22.16
N PRO A 133 -17.59 14.99 21.65
CA PRO A 133 -16.98 13.66 21.76
C PRO A 133 -15.64 13.58 21.01
N ALA A 134 -14.81 12.59 21.40
CA ALA A 134 -13.59 12.29 20.66
C ALA A 134 -13.91 11.86 19.23
N LEU A 135 -13.07 12.26 18.29
CA LEU A 135 -13.22 11.91 16.87
C LEU A 135 -12.93 10.42 16.66
N VAL A 136 -13.69 9.78 15.78
CA VAL A 136 -13.54 8.37 15.41
C VAL A 136 -12.77 8.21 14.10
N ALA A 137 -12.44 6.96 13.76
CA ALA A 137 -11.70 6.65 12.54
C ALA A 137 -12.37 7.22 11.28
N GLY A 138 -11.59 7.86 10.41
CA GLY A 138 -12.03 8.52 9.18
C GLY A 138 -12.57 9.94 9.35
N GLU A 139 -12.71 10.44 10.58
CA GLU A 139 -13.11 11.84 10.80
C GLU A 139 -11.92 12.79 10.62
N ALA A 140 -12.19 13.95 10.01
CA ALA A 140 -11.19 14.98 9.79
C ALA A 140 -10.69 15.55 11.13
N CYS A 141 -9.38 15.58 11.30
CA CYS A 141 -8.72 16.07 12.50
C CYS A 141 -7.69 17.15 12.15
N THR A 142 -7.21 17.84 13.17
CA THR A 142 -6.09 18.80 13.05
C THR A 142 -4.98 18.51 14.04
N ARG A 143 -5.25 17.67 15.05
CA ARG A 143 -4.33 17.28 16.12
C ARG A 143 -4.67 15.87 16.59
N ASP A 144 -3.65 15.14 17.02
CA ASP A 144 -3.79 13.78 17.55
C ASP A 144 -4.72 13.73 18.76
N SER A 145 -4.63 14.72 19.66
CA SER A 145 -5.46 14.85 20.85
C SER A 145 -6.96 14.97 20.57
N GLN A 146 -7.39 15.12 19.32
CA GLN A 146 -8.81 15.13 18.94
C GLN A 146 -9.33 13.71 18.65
N CYS A 147 -8.45 12.83 18.20
CA CYS A 147 -8.77 11.46 17.83
C CYS A 147 -8.86 10.57 19.07
N GLY A 148 -9.87 9.71 19.11
CA GLY A 148 -10.12 8.80 20.24
C GLY A 148 -9.03 7.72 20.44
N PRO A 149 -9.18 6.88 21.48
CA PRO A 149 -8.28 5.76 21.73
C PRO A 149 -8.07 4.86 20.50
N GLY A 150 -6.86 4.35 20.30
CA GLY A 150 -6.52 3.51 19.15
C GLY A 150 -6.41 4.25 17.82
N THR A 151 -6.46 5.59 17.80
CA THR A 151 -6.36 6.37 16.55
C THR A 151 -5.34 7.52 16.64
N TRP A 152 -4.80 7.89 15.48
CA TRP A 152 -3.80 8.95 15.29
C TRP A 152 -4.21 9.89 14.15
N CYS A 153 -3.93 11.19 14.29
CA CYS A 153 -4.25 12.17 13.27
C CYS A 153 -3.15 12.17 12.19
N VAL A 154 -3.47 11.65 11.02
CA VAL A 154 -2.51 11.46 9.91
C VAL A 154 -3.04 12.08 8.64
N ASN A 155 -2.13 12.51 7.77
CA ASN A 155 -2.48 13.00 6.43
C ASN A 155 -1.85 12.10 5.37
N PHE A 156 -2.70 11.39 4.63
CA PHE A 156 -2.31 10.52 3.52
C PHE A 156 -2.35 11.21 2.14
N GLY A 157 -2.51 12.54 2.11
CA GLY A 157 -2.57 13.36 0.89
C GLY A 157 -3.93 14.02 0.65
N GLY A 158 -5.01 13.50 1.26
CA GLY A 158 -6.37 14.04 1.15
C GLY A 158 -6.77 15.04 2.25
N GLY A 159 -5.89 15.28 3.23
CA GLY A 159 -6.21 15.99 4.46
C GLY A 159 -5.90 15.15 5.69
N PHE A 160 -5.95 15.78 6.86
CA PHE A 160 -5.72 15.10 8.13
C PHE A 160 -7.00 14.37 8.59
N GLU A 161 -6.87 13.09 8.91
CA GLU A 161 -7.95 12.24 9.42
C GLU A 161 -7.46 11.35 10.56
N CYS A 162 -8.38 10.96 11.46
CA CYS A 162 -8.08 9.98 12.49
C CYS A 162 -7.97 8.59 11.86
N ALA A 163 -6.77 8.03 11.77
CA ALA A 163 -6.56 6.68 11.27
C ALA A 163 -6.35 5.68 12.43
N PRO A 164 -6.84 4.44 12.31
CA PRO A 164 -6.57 3.40 13.29
C PRO A 164 -5.07 3.12 13.40
N MET A 165 -4.58 2.95 14.62
CA MET A 165 -3.24 2.44 14.89
C MET A 165 -3.24 0.92 14.90
N CYS A 166 -2.09 0.34 14.63
CA CYS A 166 -1.88 -1.10 14.66
C CYS A 166 -0.47 -1.41 15.19
N ALA A 167 -0.29 -2.62 15.72
CA ALA A 167 0.99 -3.04 16.26
C ALA A 167 1.91 -3.50 15.11
N ALA A 168 3.18 -3.10 15.13
CA ALA A 168 4.08 -3.55 14.07
C ALA A 168 4.18 -5.08 14.03
N GLY A 169 3.93 -5.66 12.86
CA GLY A 169 3.87 -7.12 12.66
C GLY A 169 2.48 -7.74 12.88
N SER A 170 1.44 -6.96 13.19
CA SER A 170 0.07 -7.45 13.35
C SER A 170 -0.65 -7.60 11.99
N ILE A 171 -0.25 -8.62 11.23
CA ILE A 171 -0.81 -8.88 9.89
C ILE A 171 -2.33 -9.06 9.97
N GLY A 172 -3.07 -8.28 9.19
CA GLY A 172 -4.53 -8.37 9.07
C GLY A 172 -5.34 -7.56 10.10
N ASP A 173 -4.70 -6.91 11.08
CA ASP A 173 -5.40 -6.06 12.07
C ASP A 173 -6.11 -4.87 11.42
N CYS A 174 -5.58 -4.39 10.29
CA CYS A 174 -6.15 -3.28 9.52
C CYS A 174 -7.29 -3.69 8.58
N GLY A 175 -7.72 -4.95 8.61
CA GLY A 175 -8.75 -5.50 7.75
C GLY A 175 -8.27 -5.82 6.34
N ALA A 176 -9.19 -6.26 5.48
CA ALA A 176 -8.88 -6.74 4.12
C ALA A 176 -8.44 -5.63 3.14
N ASP A 177 -8.83 -4.39 3.41
CA ASP A 177 -8.58 -3.21 2.56
C ASP A 177 -7.51 -2.28 3.15
N GLY A 178 -6.83 -2.73 4.20
CA GLY A 178 -5.85 -1.96 4.93
C GLY A 178 -4.58 -2.74 5.21
N ALA A 179 -3.51 -2.00 5.49
CA ALA A 179 -2.25 -2.55 5.93
C ALA A 179 -1.67 -1.72 7.06
N CYS A 180 -1.10 -2.42 8.04
CA CYS A 180 -0.33 -1.90 9.14
C CYS A 180 1.07 -1.54 8.65
N ILE A 181 1.23 -0.26 8.30
CA ILE A 181 2.48 0.25 7.74
C ILE A 181 2.76 1.68 8.18
N GLY A 182 3.99 2.12 7.95
CA GLY A 182 4.48 3.42 8.40
C GLY A 182 4.96 3.37 9.85
N ARG A 183 5.25 4.56 10.40
CA ARG A 183 5.72 4.73 11.77
C ARG A 183 5.02 5.92 12.39
N VAL A 184 4.53 5.76 13.62
CA VAL A 184 4.00 6.87 14.41
C VAL A 184 5.10 7.39 15.34
N GLY A 185 5.50 8.65 15.14
CA GLY A 185 6.53 9.28 15.97
C GLY A 185 7.87 8.54 15.93
N MET A 186 8.51 8.37 17.09
CA MET A 186 9.74 7.58 17.26
C MET A 186 9.47 6.17 17.80
N GLU A 187 8.22 5.80 18.11
CA GLU A 187 7.89 4.45 18.53
C GLU A 187 7.90 3.53 17.30
N THR A 188 8.63 2.42 17.37
CA THR A 188 8.74 1.46 16.25
C THR A 188 7.63 0.42 16.28
N CYS A 189 6.97 0.25 17.42
CA CYS A 189 5.91 -0.74 17.59
C CYS A 189 4.51 -0.27 17.28
N VAL A 190 4.33 1.02 17.03
CA VAL A 190 3.04 1.59 16.63
C VAL A 190 3.14 2.06 15.19
N GLN A 191 2.32 1.47 14.35
CA GLN A 191 2.12 1.87 12.96
C GLN A 191 0.68 2.32 12.77
N VAL A 192 0.32 2.66 11.53
CA VAL A 192 -1.01 3.13 11.18
C VAL A 192 -1.62 2.21 10.14
N CYS A 193 -2.91 1.95 10.27
CA CYS A 193 -3.67 1.30 9.22
C CYS A 193 -3.82 2.27 8.05
N ARG A 194 -3.11 1.97 6.96
CA ARG A 194 -3.20 2.69 5.69
C ARG A 194 -4.08 1.91 4.73
N PRO A 195 -4.99 2.57 4.00
CA PRO A 195 -5.69 1.93 2.89
C PRO A 195 -4.68 1.39 1.87
N ILE A 196 -4.93 0.19 1.35
CA ILE A 196 -4.19 -0.34 0.20
C ILE A 196 -4.95 -0.02 -1.09
N ALA A 197 -4.26 -0.11 -2.23
CA ALA A 197 -4.89 0.06 -3.55
C ALA A 197 -6.06 -0.92 -3.69
N ALA A 198 -7.25 -0.41 -4.02
CA ALA A 198 -8.46 -1.21 -4.20
C ALA A 198 -8.24 -2.25 -5.30
N ARG A 199 -8.74 -3.48 -5.09
CA ARG A 199 -8.58 -4.57 -6.07
C ARG A 199 -9.37 -4.27 -7.34
N CYS A 200 -8.84 -4.69 -8.48
CA CYS A 200 -9.44 -4.49 -9.81
C CYS A 200 -9.12 -5.66 -10.76
N ASP A 201 -9.91 -5.85 -11.81
CA ASP A 201 -9.58 -6.73 -12.94
C ASP A 201 -8.70 -5.97 -13.94
N ILE A 202 -7.44 -6.40 -14.05
CA ILE A 202 -6.46 -5.76 -14.91
C ILE A 202 -6.83 -5.81 -16.40
N TYR A 203 -7.62 -6.79 -16.82
CA TYR A 203 -8.08 -6.89 -18.21
C TYR A 203 -9.30 -6.02 -18.47
N ALA A 204 -10.10 -5.72 -17.44
CA ALA A 204 -11.27 -4.85 -17.54
C ALA A 204 -10.94 -3.37 -17.29
N GLN A 205 -9.83 -3.08 -16.59
CA GLN A 205 -9.46 -1.73 -16.15
C GLN A 205 -10.62 -1.05 -15.38
N ASP A 206 -11.20 -1.77 -14.42
CA ASP A 206 -12.46 -1.43 -13.73
C ASP A 206 -12.27 -0.60 -12.45
N CYS A 207 -11.26 0.28 -12.43
CA CYS A 207 -11.09 1.22 -11.33
C CYS A 207 -12.24 2.21 -11.26
N ALA A 208 -12.67 2.55 -10.04
CA ALA A 208 -13.81 3.44 -9.82
C ALA A 208 -13.50 4.90 -10.19
N ASP A 209 -12.27 5.35 -9.96
CA ASP A 209 -11.79 6.66 -10.40
C ASP A 209 -11.19 6.55 -11.81
N ALA A 210 -11.64 7.41 -12.73
CA ALA A 210 -11.14 7.48 -14.09
C ALA A 210 -9.70 8.03 -14.20
N ALA A 211 -9.15 8.61 -13.13
CA ALA A 211 -7.75 9.00 -13.03
C ALA A 211 -6.83 7.85 -12.57
N GLU A 212 -7.40 6.68 -12.25
CA GLU A 212 -6.65 5.50 -11.84
C GLU A 212 -6.62 4.43 -12.94
N ALA A 213 -5.53 3.67 -12.95
CA ALA A 213 -5.33 2.50 -13.80
C ALA A 213 -5.19 1.26 -12.93
N CYS A 214 -5.74 0.14 -13.42
CA CYS A 214 -5.53 -1.14 -12.77
C CYS A 214 -4.15 -1.69 -13.13
N THR A 215 -3.28 -1.85 -12.12
CA THR A 215 -1.88 -2.27 -12.32
C THR A 215 -1.45 -3.32 -11.30
N LEU A 216 -0.24 -3.85 -11.47
CA LEU A 216 0.35 -4.83 -10.55
C LEU A 216 0.66 -4.19 -9.19
N ALA A 217 0.18 -4.79 -8.10
CA ALA A 217 0.37 -4.32 -6.73
C ALA A 217 0.69 -5.46 -5.76
N SER A 218 1.52 -5.20 -4.75
CA SER A 218 1.78 -6.16 -3.68
C SER A 218 1.21 -5.65 -2.36
N HIS A 219 0.56 -6.55 -1.62
CA HIS A 219 0.10 -6.26 -0.27
C HIS A 219 1.33 -6.01 0.60
N PRO A 220 1.43 -4.84 1.25
CA PRO A 220 2.69 -4.44 1.87
C PRO A 220 3.01 -5.25 3.14
N GLU A 221 2.02 -5.84 3.81
CA GLU A 221 2.27 -6.76 4.94
C GLU A 221 2.63 -8.19 4.51
N THR A 222 1.83 -8.79 3.63
CA THR A 222 1.90 -10.23 3.32
C THR A 222 2.75 -10.53 2.09
N GLY A 223 3.06 -9.52 1.27
CA GLY A 223 3.66 -9.70 -0.04
C GLY A 223 2.73 -10.35 -1.07
N GLU A 224 1.44 -10.55 -0.74
CA GLU A 224 0.45 -11.09 -1.68
C GLU A 224 0.44 -10.23 -2.95
N ARG A 225 0.60 -10.88 -4.10
CA ARG A 225 0.54 -10.22 -5.40
C ARG A 225 -0.90 -10.15 -5.86
N TYR A 226 -1.34 -8.97 -6.25
CA TYR A 226 -2.69 -8.71 -6.73
C TYR A 226 -2.69 -7.58 -7.75
N THR A 227 -3.86 -7.24 -8.29
CA THR A 227 -4.05 -6.11 -9.21
C THR A 227 -4.84 -5.03 -8.50
N GLY A 228 -4.29 -3.82 -8.45
CA GLY A 228 -4.83 -2.72 -7.66
C GLY A 228 -4.90 -1.40 -8.43
N CYS A 229 -5.89 -0.58 -8.09
CA CYS A 229 -6.08 0.75 -8.63
C CYS A 229 -5.06 1.72 -8.08
N ARG A 230 -4.35 2.41 -8.98
CA ARG A 230 -3.35 3.43 -8.65
C ARG A 230 -3.45 4.57 -9.64
N PRO A 231 -2.97 5.78 -9.29
CA PRO A 231 -2.91 6.88 -10.23
C PRO A 231 -2.26 6.47 -11.54
N GLU A 232 -2.93 6.79 -12.65
CA GLU A 232 -2.45 6.46 -13.98
C GLU A 232 -1.09 7.10 -14.26
N GLY A 233 -0.18 6.33 -14.84
CA GLY A 233 1.14 6.82 -15.25
C GLY A 233 1.16 7.47 -16.62
N SER A 234 2.28 8.12 -16.95
CA SER A 234 2.47 8.78 -18.25
C SER A 234 3.25 7.93 -19.26
N GLN A 235 3.85 6.81 -18.83
CA GLN A 235 4.71 6.00 -19.69
C GLN A 235 3.88 5.14 -20.64
N THR A 236 4.15 5.26 -21.94
CA THR A 236 3.47 4.51 -23.01
C THR A 236 4.20 3.20 -23.34
N VAL A 237 3.62 2.37 -24.21
CA VAL A 237 4.17 1.06 -24.58
C VAL A 237 5.65 1.17 -25.02
N GLY A 238 6.49 0.30 -24.46
CA GLY A 238 7.92 0.22 -24.71
C GLY A 238 8.78 1.26 -23.98
N GLN A 239 8.17 2.26 -23.32
CA GLN A 239 8.92 3.21 -22.49
C GLN A 239 9.42 2.54 -21.20
N PRO A 240 10.55 3.00 -20.65
CA PRO A 240 11.05 2.50 -19.38
C PRO A 240 10.09 2.84 -18.24
N CYS A 241 10.00 1.96 -17.25
CA CYS A 241 9.11 2.11 -16.10
C CYS A 241 9.76 1.66 -14.80
N GLY A 242 9.19 2.07 -13.67
CA GLY A 242 9.66 1.80 -12.32
C GLY A 242 10.70 2.79 -11.82
N GLY A 243 10.98 2.76 -10.51
CA GLY A 243 11.91 3.68 -9.86
C GLY A 243 11.58 5.15 -10.17
N SER A 244 12.61 5.92 -10.56
CA SER A 244 12.46 7.33 -10.96
C SER A 244 11.84 7.54 -12.36
N MET A 245 11.65 6.49 -13.15
CA MET A 245 11.10 6.58 -14.51
C MET A 245 9.57 6.69 -14.51
N GLY A 246 8.91 6.37 -13.40
CA GLY A 246 7.47 6.52 -13.21
C GLY A 246 6.65 5.28 -13.58
N THR A 247 5.33 5.44 -13.59
CA THR A 247 4.34 4.38 -13.82
C THR A 247 3.86 4.36 -15.27
N CYS A 248 3.33 3.21 -15.71
CA CYS A 248 2.75 3.04 -17.02
C CYS A 248 1.33 3.63 -17.11
N ALA A 249 0.93 4.02 -18.32
CA ALA A 249 -0.44 4.45 -18.64
C ALA A 249 -1.46 3.31 -18.49
N GLY A 250 -2.75 3.65 -18.54
CA GLY A 250 -3.86 2.71 -18.39
C GLY A 250 -3.81 1.56 -19.40
N GLY A 251 -4.13 0.35 -18.94
CA GLY A 251 -4.03 -0.88 -19.74
C GLY A 251 -2.59 -1.38 -19.95
N LEU A 252 -1.60 -0.78 -19.31
CA LEU A 252 -0.20 -1.20 -19.39
C LEU A 252 0.34 -1.67 -18.04
N ILE A 253 1.28 -2.62 -18.08
CA ILE A 253 2.02 -3.10 -16.91
C ILE A 253 3.52 -2.96 -17.11
N CYS A 254 4.23 -2.69 -16.02
CA CYS A 254 5.68 -2.60 -16.03
C CYS A 254 6.30 -4.00 -15.93
N ILE A 255 6.84 -4.51 -17.04
CA ILE A 255 7.48 -5.84 -17.10
C ILE A 255 8.99 -5.66 -17.19
N ARG A 256 9.74 -6.47 -16.42
CA ARG A 256 11.18 -6.59 -16.57
C ARG A 256 11.52 -7.73 -17.54
N GLU A 257 12.10 -7.41 -18.68
CA GLU A 257 12.64 -8.35 -19.66
C GLU A 257 14.11 -8.02 -19.93
N ALA A 258 14.98 -9.03 -20.00
CA ALA A 258 16.40 -8.87 -20.36
C ALA A 258 17.13 -7.75 -19.58
N GLY A 259 16.78 -7.56 -18.31
CA GLY A 259 17.39 -6.54 -17.43
C GLY A 259 16.82 -5.12 -17.55
N ALA A 260 15.85 -4.89 -18.46
CA ALA A 260 15.17 -3.61 -18.60
C ALA A 260 13.69 -3.73 -18.19
N SER A 261 13.18 -2.72 -17.48
CA SER A 261 11.76 -2.61 -17.13
C SER A 261 11.06 -1.69 -18.13
N THR A 262 10.08 -2.21 -18.87
CA THR A 262 9.32 -1.47 -19.89
C THR A 262 7.82 -1.68 -19.77
N CYS A 263 7.04 -0.68 -20.18
CA CYS A 263 5.59 -0.79 -20.22
C CYS A 263 5.13 -1.70 -21.36
N ARG A 264 4.32 -2.71 -21.03
CA ARG A 264 3.71 -3.66 -21.97
C ARG A 264 2.20 -3.64 -21.84
N GLU A 265 1.52 -3.80 -22.97
CA GLU A 265 0.05 -3.86 -23.00
C GLU A 265 -0.43 -5.17 -22.43
N VAL A 266 -1.44 -5.12 -21.55
CA VAL A 266 -2.10 -6.34 -21.07
C VAL A 266 -3.00 -6.91 -22.15
N CYS A 267 -3.09 -8.23 -22.22
CA CYS A 267 -3.90 -8.88 -23.24
C CYS A 267 -4.46 -10.21 -22.75
N ARG A 268 -5.51 -10.71 -23.40
CA ARG A 268 -6.10 -12.03 -23.14
C ARG A 268 -6.22 -12.80 -24.46
N ASP A 269 -5.80 -14.05 -24.49
CA ASP A 269 -6.07 -14.94 -25.62
C ASP A 269 -6.75 -16.23 -25.13
N PRO A 270 -8.00 -16.53 -25.54
CA PRO A 270 -8.85 -15.73 -26.42
C PRO A 270 -9.56 -14.58 -25.68
N GLY A 271 -9.64 -13.39 -26.29
CA GLY A 271 -10.52 -12.30 -25.85
C GLY A 271 -9.89 -10.90 -25.95
N PRO A 272 -10.63 -9.86 -25.55
CA PRO A 272 -10.05 -8.56 -25.25
C PRO A 272 -9.46 -8.53 -23.83
N PRO A 273 -8.49 -7.62 -23.56
CA PRO A 273 -7.80 -6.76 -24.52
C PRO A 273 -6.86 -7.55 -25.44
N SER A 274 -6.61 -7.05 -26.64
CA SER A 274 -5.74 -7.68 -27.66
C SER A 274 -4.66 -6.71 -28.10
N CYS A 275 -3.49 -7.24 -28.47
CA CYS A 275 -2.32 -6.44 -28.81
C CYS A 275 -2.58 -5.41 -29.91
N THR A 276 -2.39 -4.13 -29.57
CA THR A 276 -2.57 -3.01 -30.51
C THR A 276 -1.37 -2.79 -31.42
N GLN A 277 -0.17 -3.21 -31.01
CA GLN A 277 1.03 -3.07 -31.84
C GLN A 277 1.12 -4.17 -32.91
N ALA A 278 1.45 -3.76 -34.14
CA ALA A 278 1.58 -4.69 -35.25
C ALA A 278 2.75 -5.66 -35.02
N GLY A 279 2.46 -6.97 -35.09
CA GLY A 279 3.44 -8.03 -34.92
C GLY A 279 3.60 -8.53 -33.47
N GLU A 280 2.98 -7.86 -32.49
CA GLU A 280 2.88 -8.40 -31.13
C GLU A 280 1.78 -9.45 -31.04
N THR A 281 2.00 -10.43 -30.18
CA THR A 281 1.06 -11.50 -29.87
C THR A 281 0.80 -11.54 -28.36
N CYS A 282 -0.36 -12.04 -27.96
CA CYS A 282 -0.66 -12.22 -26.55
C CYS A 282 0.03 -13.47 -26.00
N SER A 283 1.35 -13.42 -25.87
CA SER A 283 2.19 -14.57 -25.53
C SER A 283 3.10 -14.32 -24.33
N GLY A 284 3.27 -13.06 -23.91
CA GLY A 284 4.01 -12.71 -22.70
C GLY A 284 3.22 -13.10 -21.45
N THR A 285 3.90 -13.65 -20.44
CA THR A 285 3.27 -14.01 -19.17
C THR A 285 4.12 -13.54 -17.99
N ALA A 286 3.56 -12.65 -17.18
CA ALA A 286 4.07 -12.31 -15.87
C ALA A 286 3.62 -13.39 -14.87
N ARG A 287 4.30 -14.53 -14.85
CA ARG A 287 3.86 -15.75 -14.14
C ARG A 287 3.58 -15.53 -12.66
N SER A 288 4.44 -14.76 -11.99
CA SER A 288 4.29 -14.42 -10.57
C SER A 288 2.99 -13.67 -10.25
N TRP A 289 2.33 -13.10 -11.27
CA TRP A 289 1.14 -12.27 -11.16
C TRP A 289 -0.08 -12.91 -11.84
N GLY A 290 0.10 -13.97 -12.64
CA GLY A 290 -0.97 -14.56 -13.44
C GLY A 290 -1.51 -13.63 -14.54
N VAL A 291 -0.69 -12.67 -15.01
CA VAL A 291 -1.09 -11.68 -16.02
C VAL A 291 -0.39 -11.91 -17.35
N THR A 292 -1.15 -11.92 -18.45
CA THR A 292 -0.63 -11.99 -19.81
C THR A 292 -0.49 -10.61 -20.45
N TYR A 293 0.53 -10.46 -21.29
CA TYR A 293 0.88 -9.19 -21.95
C TYR A 293 1.39 -9.40 -23.37
N CYS A 294 1.37 -8.32 -24.15
CA CYS A 294 1.77 -8.30 -25.55
C CYS A 294 3.29 -8.35 -25.71
N ARG A 295 3.73 -9.27 -26.57
CA ARG A 295 5.14 -9.55 -26.84
C ARG A 295 5.36 -9.91 -28.30
#